data_AF-A0A7K4RBF1-F1
#
_entry.id   AF-A0A7K4RBF1-F1
#
_cell.length_a   1.000
_cell.length_b   1.000
_cell.length_c   1.000
_cell.angle_alpha   90.00
_cell.angle_beta   90.00
_cell.angle_gamma   90.00
#
_symmetry.space_group_name_H-M   'P 1'
#
loop_
_entity.id
_entity.type
_entity.pdbx_description
1 polymer ?
#
loop_
_entity_poly.entity_id
_entity_poly.type
_entity_poly.pdbx_seq_one_letter_code
_entity_poly.pdbx_strand_id
1 'polypeptide(L)'
;VFHGRILAQRLVGRETRYEVEVKAPYRQRSPLVAREYLWVPNTCGCPPLREGGEYVLMARRHVNHEHTLNRVLLQDGGYARPWTPREARLVREAARHC
;
A
#
# COMPACT_ATOMS: atom_id res chain seq x y z
N VAL A 1 -5.87 -3.84 2.83
CA VAL A 1 -6.31 -3.39 1.49
C VAL A 1 -6.96 -2.04 1.64
N PHE A 2 -6.47 -1.04 0.93
CA PHE A 2 -6.98 0.33 1.02
C PHE A 2 -6.83 1.06 -0.32
N HIS A 3 -7.66 2.07 -0.52
CA HIS A 3 -7.48 3.10 -1.52
C HIS A 3 -6.51 4.16 -0.96
N GLY A 4 -5.42 4.43 -1.68
CA GLY A 4 -4.47 5.46 -1.32
C GLY A 4 -3.96 6.27 -2.51
N ARG A 5 -3.58 7.52 -2.23
CA ARG A 5 -2.94 8.43 -3.18
C ARG A 5 -1.45 8.53 -2.87
N ILE A 6 -0.60 8.35 -3.88
CA ILE A 6 0.85 8.51 -3.71
C ILE A 6 1.17 10.00 -3.65
N LEU A 7 1.90 10.40 -2.62
CA LEU A 7 2.26 11.80 -2.38
C LEU A 7 3.72 12.07 -2.74
N ALA A 8 4.60 11.12 -2.42
CA ALA A 8 6.02 11.20 -2.70
C ALA A 8 6.62 9.80 -2.79
N GLN A 9 7.76 9.67 -3.47
CA GLN A 9 8.59 8.46 -3.45
C GLN A 9 10.05 8.75 -3.09
N ARG A 10 10.70 7.80 -2.40
CA ARG A 10 12.13 7.88 -2.08
C ARG A 10 12.77 6.50 -2.07
N LEU A 11 13.95 6.39 -2.66
CA LEU A 11 14.81 5.21 -2.50
C LEU A 11 15.50 5.26 -1.13
N VAL A 12 15.41 4.17 -0.39
CA VAL A 12 16.02 3.99 0.94
C VAL A 12 16.76 2.65 0.94
N GLY A 13 18.08 2.71 0.75
CA GLY A 13 18.90 1.49 0.59
C GLY A 13 18.47 0.67 -0.62
N ARG A 14 17.92 -0.52 -0.39
CA ARG A 14 17.41 -1.44 -1.43
C ARG A 14 15.88 -1.47 -1.53
N GLU A 15 15.21 -0.55 -0.86
CA GLU A 15 13.76 -0.47 -0.83
C GLU A 15 13.28 0.87 -1.40
N THR A 16 12.07 0.87 -1.94
CA THR A 16 11.37 2.09 -2.31
C THR A 16 10.32 2.38 -1.25
N ARG A 17 10.36 3.60 -0.70
CA ARG A 17 9.37 4.07 0.26
C ARG A 17 8.47 5.10 -0.41
N TYR A 18 7.17 4.85 -0.39
CA TYR A 18 6.14 5.77 -0.82
C TYR A 18 5.48 6.41 0.39
N GLU A 19 5.27 7.72 0.32
CA GLU A 19 4.34 8.41 1.20
C GLU A 19 2.95 8.32 0.59
N VAL A 20 1.97 7.85 1.37
CA VAL A 20 0.64 7.54 0.86
C VAL A 20 -0.42 8.19 1.75
N GLU A 21 -1.32 8.94 1.13
CA GLU A 21 -2.53 9.42 1.78
C GLU A 21 -3.59 8.31 1.70
N VAL A 22 -4.09 7.86 2.85
CA VAL A 22 -5.13 6.83 2.92
C VAL A 22 -6.49 7.48 2.72
N LYS A 23 -7.12 7.20 1.58
CA LYS A 23 -8.45 7.74 1.22
C LYS A 23 -9.58 6.90 1.77
N ALA A 24 -9.47 5.57 1.70
CA ALA A 24 -10.47 4.66 2.26
C ALA A 24 -9.89 3.27 2.54
N PRO A 25 -10.09 2.69 3.73
CA PRO A 25 -9.83 1.28 3.96
C PRO A 25 -10.91 0.42 3.30
N TYR A 26 -10.51 -0.68 2.65
CA TYR A 26 -11.43 -1.72 2.17
C TYR A 26 -11.41 -2.96 3.07
N ARG A 27 -10.22 -3.32 3.56
CA ARG A 27 -10.02 -4.38 4.55
C ARG A 27 -8.81 -4.04 5.41
N GLN A 28 -8.99 -4.00 6.72
CA GLN A 28 -7.92 -3.71 7.67
C GLN A 28 -7.87 -4.79 8.76
N ARG A 29 -6.67 -5.34 9.00
CA ARG A 29 -6.38 -6.21 10.16
C ARG A 29 -5.54 -5.49 11.22
N SER A 30 -5.04 -4.31 10.87
CA SER A 30 -4.25 -3.43 11.73
C SER A 30 -4.65 -1.99 11.41
N PRO A 31 -4.56 -1.06 12.38
CA PRO A 31 -4.92 0.33 12.14
C PRO A 31 -4.12 0.94 10.99
N LEU A 32 -4.81 1.68 10.12
CA LEU A 32 -4.21 2.58 9.15
C LEU A 32 -4.45 4.01 9.62
N VAL A 33 -3.44 4.87 9.52
CA VAL A 33 -3.58 6.30 9.73
C VAL A 33 -3.81 7.04 8.40
N ALA A 34 -4.19 8.31 8.46
CA ALA A 34 -4.45 9.11 7.27
C ALA A 34 -3.23 9.22 6.33
N ARG A 35 -2.01 9.09 6.86
CA ARG A 35 -0.77 9.19 6.12
C ARG A 35 0.19 8.08 6.52
N GLU A 36 0.46 7.18 5.59
CA GLU A 36 1.28 5.99 5.81
C GLU A 36 2.57 6.04 4.98
N TYR A 37 3.61 5.36 5.48
CA TYR A 37 4.77 5.02 4.67
C TYR A 37 4.66 3.58 4.19
N LEU A 38 4.45 3.44 2.87
CA LEU A 38 4.40 2.17 2.18
C LEU A 38 5.81 1.78 1.72
N TRP A 39 6.28 0.62 2.15
CA TRP A 39 7.58 0.08 1.78
C TRP A 39 7.42 -0.99 0.70
N VAL A 40 8.28 -0.96 -0.31
CA VAL A 40 8.36 -1.95 -1.37
C VAL A 40 9.79 -2.48 -1.42
N PRO A 41 10.02 -3.80 -1.36
CA PRO A 41 11.34 -4.39 -1.20
C PRO A 41 12.14 -4.44 -2.52
N ASN A 42 12.14 -3.36 -3.28
CA ASN A 42 12.85 -3.25 -4.54
C ASN A 42 13.19 -1.78 -4.87
N THR A 43 14.00 -1.59 -5.92
CA THR A 43 14.38 -0.27 -6.47
C THR A 43 14.05 -0.14 -7.96
N CYS A 44 13.36 -1.12 -8.55
CA CYS A 44 12.96 -1.16 -9.96
C CYS A 44 11.89 -0.12 -10.32
N GLY A 45 11.23 0.48 -9.33
CA GLY A 45 10.00 1.26 -9.55
C GLY A 45 8.80 0.40 -9.93
N CYS A 46 8.82 -0.88 -9.54
CA CYS A 46 7.76 -1.85 -9.77
C CYS A 46 7.09 -2.19 -8.42
N PRO A 47 5.75 -2.03 -8.27
CA PRO A 47 4.79 -1.57 -9.27
C PRO A 47 4.93 -0.07 -9.61
N PRO A 48 4.49 0.36 -10.81
CA PRO A 48 4.64 1.74 -11.29
C PRO A 48 3.66 2.70 -10.59
N LEU A 49 3.96 2.98 -9.33
CA LEU A 49 3.26 3.93 -8.47
C LEU A 49 3.81 5.32 -8.75
N ARG A 50 2.96 6.21 -9.29
CA ARG A 50 3.33 7.58 -9.65
C ARG A 50 2.77 8.55 -8.62
N GLU A 51 3.54 9.59 -8.30
CA GLU A 51 3.07 10.69 -7.46
C GLU A 51 1.79 11.31 -8.03
N GLY A 52 0.86 11.65 -7.15
CA GLY A 52 -0.50 12.09 -7.48
C GLY A 52 -1.45 10.98 -7.94
N GLY A 53 -0.93 9.79 -8.29
CA GLY A 53 -1.73 8.65 -8.70
C GLY A 53 -2.48 8.01 -7.53
N GLU A 54 -3.68 7.53 -7.81
CA GLU A 54 -4.56 6.86 -6.86
C GLU A 54 -4.63 5.37 -7.16
N TYR A 55 -4.51 4.54 -6.12
CA TYR A 55 -4.32 3.10 -6.25
C TYR A 55 -5.09 2.32 -5.19
N VAL A 56 -5.51 1.11 -5.54
CA VAL A 56 -5.89 0.08 -4.60
C VAL A 56 -4.64 -0.71 -4.23
N LEU A 57 -4.30 -0.72 -2.94
CA LEU A 57 -3.07 -1.26 -2.40
C LEU A 57 -3.37 -2.38 -1.39
N MET A 58 -2.81 -3.57 -1.64
CA MET A 58 -2.80 -4.68 -0.70
C MET A 58 -1.45 -4.76 0.00
N ALA A 59 -1.35 -4.04 1.11
CA ALA A 59 -0.19 -4.10 1.98
C ALA A 59 -0.47 -4.93 3.24
N ARG A 60 0.59 -5.45 3.85
CA ARG A 60 0.57 -6.10 5.16
C ARG A 60 1.39 -5.29 6.16
N ARG A 61 1.02 -5.35 7.44
CA ARG A 61 1.90 -4.86 8.50
C ARG A 61 3.05 -5.85 8.66
N HIS A 62 4.28 -5.37 8.56
CA HIS A 62 5.47 -6.15 8.82
C HIS A 62 6.12 -5.63 10.09
N VAL A 63 6.17 -6.51 11.09
CA VAL A 63 6.88 -6.27 12.34
C VAL A 63 8.12 -7.16 12.35
N ASN A 64 9.31 -6.59 12.56
CA ASN A 64 10.53 -7.39 12.71
C ASN A 64 10.53 -8.12 14.06
N HIS A 65 11.42 -9.10 14.20
CA HIS A 65 11.53 -9.88 15.43
C HIS A 65 11.84 -8.99 16.65
N GLU A 66 12.66 -7.95 16.50
CA GLU A 66 12.95 -7.04 17.61
C GLU A 66 11.80 -6.07 17.93
N HIS A 67 10.66 -6.13 17.22
CA HIS A 67 9.50 -5.25 17.36
C HIS A 67 9.79 -3.74 17.18
N THR A 68 10.95 -3.39 16.63
CA THR A 68 11.38 -1.99 16.42
C THR A 68 10.94 -1.41 15.08
N LEU A 69 10.67 -2.26 14.10
CA LEU A 69 10.16 -1.88 12.78
C LEU A 69 8.71 -2.27 12.68
N ASN A 70 7.82 -1.31 12.54
CA ASN A 70 6.39 -1.53 12.39
C ASN A 70 5.90 -0.84 11.11
N ARG A 71 6.03 -1.51 9.96
CA ARG A 71 5.91 -0.89 8.64
C ARG A 71 4.77 -1.45 7.80
N VAL A 72 4.16 -0.61 6.95
CA VAL A 72 3.21 -1.04 5.94
C VAL A 72 4.01 -1.49 4.72
N LEU A 73 3.98 -2.78 4.41
CA LEU A 73 4.80 -3.40 3.37
C LEU A 73 3.90 -3.88 2.21
N LEU A 74 4.19 -3.41 1.01
CA LEU A 74 3.72 -4.02 -0.23
C LEU A 74 4.69 -5.15 -0.59
N GLN A 75 4.20 -6.38 -0.64
CA GLN A 75 5.05 -7.51 -1.05
C GLN A 75 5.42 -7.40 -2.53
N ASP A 76 6.53 -8.03 -2.90
CA ASP A 76 6.90 -8.16 -4.30
C ASP A 76 5.83 -8.95 -5.07
N GLY A 77 5.49 -8.50 -6.28
CA GLY A 77 4.32 -8.97 -7.03
C GLY A 77 2.96 -8.71 -6.34
N GLY A 78 2.95 -7.93 -5.25
CA GLY A 78 1.75 -7.62 -4.48
C GLY A 78 0.72 -6.82 -5.27
N TYR A 79 -0.53 -6.88 -4.80
CA TYR A 79 -1.63 -6.25 -5.49
C TYR A 79 -1.56 -4.70 -5.33
N ALA A 80 -1.23 -4.03 -6.43
CA ALA A 80 -1.26 -2.58 -6.59
C ALA A 80 -1.85 -2.25 -7.96
N ARG A 81 -3.05 -1.70 -7.99
CA ARG A 81 -3.78 -1.37 -9.24
C ARG A 81 -4.25 0.07 -9.21
N PRO A 82 -4.28 0.79 -10.35
CA PRO A 82 -4.90 2.10 -10.42
C PRO A 82 -6.31 2.06 -9.86
N TRP A 83 -6.67 3.07 -9.08
CA TRP A 83 -7.99 3.17 -8.52
C TRP A 83 -9.00 3.52 -9.60
N THR A 84 -10.07 2.75 -9.68
CA THR A 84 -11.23 3.03 -10.52
C THR A 84 -12.50 2.64 -9.76
N PRO A 85 -13.69 3.18 -10.11
CA PRO A 85 -14.95 2.71 -9.53
C PRO A 85 -15.16 1.20 -9.69
N ARG A 86 -14.71 0.63 -10.82
CA ARG A 86 -14.75 -0.83 -11.06
C ARG A 86 -13.87 -1.57 -10.06
N GLU A 87 -12.63 -1.14 -9.87
CA GLU A 87 -11.70 -1.80 -8.96
C GLU A 87 -12.17 -1.68 -7.51
N ALA A 88 -12.67 -0.50 -7.12
CA ALA A 88 -13.24 -0.26 -5.80
C ALA A 88 -14.41 -1.22 -5.51
N ARG A 89 -15.27 -1.49 -6.50
CA ARG A 89 -16.35 -2.48 -6.36
C ARG A 89 -15.81 -3.88 -6.16
N LEU A 90 -14.88 -4.33 -7.01
CA LEU A 90 -14.29 -5.68 -6.94
C LEU A 90 -13.66 -5.96 -5.58
N VAL A 91 -12.89 -5.02 -5.04
CA VAL A 91 -12.24 -5.24 -3.74
C VAL A 91 -13.21 -5.14 -2.55
N ARG A 92 -14.28 -4.35 -2.65
CA ARG A 92 -15.35 -4.33 -1.64
C ARG A 92 -16.12 -5.66 -1.63
N GLU A 93 -16.43 -6.20 -2.79
CA GLU A 93 -17.08 -7.51 -2.92
C GLU A 93 -16.17 -8.62 -2.38
N ALA A 94 -14.90 -8.65 -2.78
CA ALA A 94 -13.93 -9.62 -2.24
C ALA A 94 -13.78 -9.53 -0.72
N ALA A 95 -13.78 -8.31 -0.15
CA ALA A 95 -13.68 -8.11 1.30
C ALA A 95 -14.86 -8.67 2.11
N ARG A 96 -16.02 -8.92 1.49
CA ARG A 96 -17.19 -9.53 2.15
C ARG A 96 -17.11 -11.05 2.29
N HIS A 97 -16.27 -11.70 1.48
CA HIS A 97 -16.24 -13.16 1.35
C HIS A 97 -15.01 -13.80 2.02
N CYS A 98 -14.26 -13.09 2.87
CA CYS A 98 -12.96 -13.52 3.40
C CYS A 98 -12.71 -13.12 4.85
#